data_AF-A0A1D1V6I8-F1
#
_entry.id   AF-A0A1D1V6I8-F1
#
_cell.length_a   1.000
_cell.length_b   1.000
_cell.length_c   1.000
_cell.angle_alpha   90.00
_cell.angle_beta   90.00
_cell.angle_gamma   90.00
#
_symmetry.space_group_name_H-M   'P 1'
#
loop_
_entity.id
_entity.type
_entity.pdbx_description
1 polymer ?
#
loop_
_entity_poly.entity_id
_entity_poly.type
_entity_poly.pdbx_seq_one_letter_code
_entity_poly.pdbx_strand_id
1 'polypeptide(L)'
;MVFLAVNLYPSPVWGNFTWYRDSPDDEVARQAFRSLMVFGLEITASTTADNTQAFWSEVLKQSRERYNFTFSEFQQRHVDPIVIHFYESVTLYATIVSRMYAMRRLHVGFELYATCNELYLCQPSNGTGALQQKQRPPSGLRFALIQSFSWRI
;
A
#
# COMPACT_ATOMS: atom_id res chain seq x y z
N MET A 1 -10.58 -21.00 -20.57
CA MET A 1 -9.31 -20.27 -20.38
C MET A 1 -9.59 -19.13 -19.42
N VAL A 2 -8.75 -18.93 -18.40
CA VAL A 2 -8.92 -17.86 -17.41
C VAL A 2 -7.86 -16.80 -17.67
N PHE A 3 -8.27 -15.54 -17.70
CA PHE A 3 -7.38 -14.40 -17.85
C PHE A 3 -7.21 -13.70 -16.51
N LEU A 4 -6.04 -13.12 -16.30
CA LEU A 4 -5.68 -12.43 -15.07
C LEU A 4 -5.34 -10.98 -15.39
N ALA A 5 -5.94 -10.07 -14.64
CA ALA A 5 -5.62 -8.65 -14.67
C ALA A 5 -5.30 -8.16 -13.25
N VAL A 6 -4.42 -7.17 -13.17
CA VAL A 6 -4.08 -6.50 -11.91
C VAL A 6 -4.57 -5.06 -12.01
N ASN A 7 -5.51 -4.73 -11.14
CA ASN A 7 -6.03 -3.39 -10.90
C ASN A 7 -5.64 -2.95 -9.49
N LEU A 8 -4.50 -2.25 -9.36
CA LEU A 8 -3.93 -1.92 -8.04
C LEU A 8 -4.94 -1.20 -7.14
N TYR A 9 -5.68 -0.23 -7.66
CA TYR A 9 -6.79 0.44 -6.98
C TYR A 9 -7.60 1.23 -8.02
N PRO A 10 -8.91 1.45 -7.79
CA PRO A 10 -9.73 2.27 -8.66
C PRO A 10 -9.20 3.72 -8.69
N SER A 11 -8.87 4.25 -9.86
CA SER A 11 -8.44 5.63 -10.02
C SER A 11 -8.86 6.20 -11.38
N PRO A 12 -9.34 7.44 -11.44
CA PRO A 12 -9.60 8.11 -12.72
C PRO A 12 -8.35 8.22 -13.61
N VAL A 13 -7.16 8.26 -13.00
CA VAL A 13 -5.87 8.38 -13.71
C VAL A 13 -5.39 7.04 -14.24
N TRP A 14 -5.54 5.97 -13.43
CA TRP A 14 -5.07 4.62 -13.78
C TRP A 14 -6.12 3.78 -14.51
N GLY A 15 -7.35 4.30 -14.60
CA GLY A 15 -8.48 3.63 -15.19
C GLY A 15 -9.28 2.80 -14.18
N ASN A 16 -10.45 2.37 -14.63
CA ASN A 16 -11.32 1.47 -13.90
C ASN A 16 -11.64 0.27 -14.81
N PHE A 17 -11.37 -0.94 -14.32
CA PHE A 17 -11.74 -2.16 -15.03
C PHE A 17 -13.25 -2.37 -14.90
N THR A 18 -13.97 -1.90 -15.89
CA THR A 18 -15.41 -2.09 -16.04
C THR A 18 -15.69 -2.67 -17.42
N TRP A 19 -16.66 -3.58 -17.50
CA TRP A 19 -17.18 -4.10 -18.76
C TRP A 19 -18.12 -3.11 -19.45
N TYR A 20 -18.66 -2.14 -18.71
CA TYR A 20 -19.65 -1.17 -19.20
C TYR A 20 -18.99 0.13 -19.63
N ARG A 21 -19.28 0.58 -20.86
CA ARG A 21 -18.84 1.87 -21.42
C ARG A 21 -19.91 2.58 -22.26
N ASP A 22 -21.17 2.18 -22.13
CA ASP A 22 -22.26 2.70 -22.97
C ASP A 22 -21.99 2.47 -24.46
N SER A 23 -21.47 1.28 -24.78
CA SER A 23 -21.12 0.84 -26.13
C SER A 23 -22.05 -0.30 -26.58
N PRO A 24 -22.36 -0.42 -27.88
CA PRO A 24 -23.11 -1.57 -28.40
C PRO A 24 -22.47 -2.93 -28.08
N ASP A 25 -21.15 -2.95 -27.81
CA ASP A 25 -20.39 -4.17 -27.50
C ASP A 25 -20.37 -4.53 -26.01
N ASP A 26 -21.05 -3.78 -25.14
CA ASP A 26 -21.00 -3.99 -23.69
C ASP A 26 -21.45 -5.40 -23.27
N GLU A 27 -22.40 -5.99 -24.00
CA GLU A 27 -22.84 -7.36 -23.74
C GLU A 27 -21.76 -8.39 -24.09
N VAL A 28 -21.00 -8.17 -25.16
CA VAL A 28 -19.86 -9.02 -25.54
C VAL A 28 -18.73 -8.87 -24.51
N ALA A 29 -18.44 -7.64 -24.09
CA ALA A 29 -17.45 -7.36 -23.05
C ALA A 29 -17.84 -8.02 -21.72
N ARG A 30 -19.13 -7.97 -21.34
CA ARG A 30 -19.67 -8.63 -20.14
C ARG A 30 -19.45 -10.14 -20.18
N GLN A 31 -19.63 -10.77 -21.34
CA GLN A 31 -19.37 -12.20 -21.52
C GLN A 31 -17.87 -12.52 -21.40
N ALA A 32 -17.00 -11.72 -22.00
CA ALA A 32 -15.55 -11.86 -21.88
C ALA A 32 -15.07 -11.72 -20.43
N PHE A 33 -15.61 -10.74 -19.69
CA PHE A 33 -15.29 -10.49 -18.28
C PHE A 33 -15.61 -11.67 -17.35
N ARG A 34 -16.49 -12.60 -17.73
CA ARG A 34 -16.75 -13.83 -16.95
C ARG A 34 -15.52 -14.72 -16.83
N SER A 35 -14.58 -14.61 -17.77
CA SER A 35 -13.31 -15.34 -17.76
C SER A 35 -12.15 -14.55 -17.16
N LEU A 36 -12.40 -13.30 -16.75
CA LEU A 36 -11.38 -12.37 -16.24
C LEU A 36 -11.39 -12.35 -14.70
N MET A 37 -10.24 -12.65 -14.11
CA MET A 37 -9.98 -12.48 -12.69
C MET A 37 -9.19 -11.18 -12.49
N VAL A 38 -9.70 -10.27 -11.66
CA VAL A 38 -9.06 -8.98 -11.37
C VAL A 38 -8.57 -8.96 -9.93
N PHE A 39 -7.27 -8.74 -9.74
CA PHE A 39 -6.65 -8.54 -8.43
C PHE A 39 -6.50 -7.06 -8.13
N GLY A 40 -6.76 -6.64 -6.90
CA GLY A 40 -6.53 -5.27 -6.48
C GLY A 40 -6.28 -5.13 -4.99
N LEU A 41 -5.77 -3.97 -4.60
CA LEU A 41 -5.64 -3.61 -3.20
C LEU A 41 -7.00 -3.17 -2.70
N GLU A 42 -7.45 -3.83 -1.65
CA GLU A 42 -8.60 -3.37 -0.90
C GLU A 42 -8.17 -2.17 -0.06
N ILE A 43 -8.68 -0.99 -0.40
CA ILE A 43 -8.54 0.19 0.47
C ILE A 43 -9.58 0.03 1.58
N THR A 44 -9.35 -0.90 2.51
CA THR A 44 -10.10 -0.91 3.76
C THR A 44 -9.66 0.29 4.57
N ALA A 45 -10.55 1.26 4.75
CA ALA A 45 -10.44 2.22 5.84
C ALA A 45 -10.61 1.42 7.15
N SER A 46 -9.53 0.82 7.63
CA SER A 46 -9.51 0.15 8.93
C SER A 46 -9.99 1.14 9.98
N THR A 47 -10.90 0.67 10.82
CA THR A 47 -11.73 1.33 11.86
C THR A 47 -10.98 2.16 12.92
N THR A 48 -9.71 2.50 12.70
CA THR A 48 -8.98 3.59 13.38
C THR A 48 -9.26 4.93 12.66
N ALA A 49 -10.56 5.22 12.46
CA ALA A 49 -11.08 6.19 11.50
C ALA A 49 -10.68 7.66 11.76
N ASP A 50 -10.38 8.03 13.00
CA ASP A 50 -10.27 9.45 13.36
C ASP A 50 -9.00 10.13 12.83
N ASN A 51 -7.85 9.44 12.91
CA ASN A 51 -6.56 10.04 12.50
C ASN A 51 -6.41 10.05 10.98
N THR A 52 -6.91 9.02 10.29
CA THR A 52 -6.82 8.91 8.83
C THR A 52 -7.71 9.95 8.16
N GLN A 53 -8.91 10.19 8.68
CA GLN A 53 -9.82 11.19 8.13
C GLN A 53 -9.31 12.62 8.35
N ALA A 54 -8.71 12.91 9.51
CA ALA A 54 -8.06 14.20 9.76
C ALA A 54 -6.91 14.44 8.77
N PHE A 55 -6.05 13.44 8.55
CA PHE A 55 -4.99 13.50 7.55
C PHE A 55 -5.53 13.78 6.14
N TRP A 56 -6.56 13.05 5.70
CA TRP A 56 -7.16 13.28 4.39
C TRP A 56 -7.71 14.70 4.24
N SER A 57 -8.43 15.20 5.25
CA SER A 57 -8.99 16.55 5.21
C SER A 57 -7.91 17.62 5.08
N GLU A 58 -6.78 17.45 5.76
CA GLU A 58 -5.66 18.38 5.70
C GLU A 58 -4.94 18.31 4.35
N VAL A 59 -4.73 17.11 3.80
CA VAL A 59 -4.14 16.94 2.47
C VAL A 59 -5.00 17.62 1.40
N LEU A 60 -6.32 17.41 1.44
CA LEU A 60 -7.25 18.04 0.50
C LEU A 60 -7.22 19.57 0.60
N LYS A 61 -7.22 20.09 1.84
CA LYS A 61 -7.14 21.52 2.11
C LYS A 61 -5.84 22.13 1.59
N GLN A 62 -4.69 21.56 1.97
CA GLN A 62 -3.37 22.05 1.57
C GLN A 62 -3.16 21.95 0.06
N SER A 63 -3.66 20.90 -0.57
CA SER A 63 -3.64 20.75 -2.03
C SER A 63 -4.34 21.91 -2.74
N ARG A 64 -5.53 22.28 -2.25
CA ARG A 64 -6.30 23.39 -2.82
C ARG A 64 -5.65 24.74 -2.54
N GLU A 65 -5.21 24.98 -1.30
CA GLU A 65 -4.67 26.27 -0.88
C GLU A 65 -3.29 26.58 -1.48
N ARG A 66 -2.40 25.58 -1.56
CA ARG A 66 -1.01 25.80 -2.00
C ARG A 66 -0.75 25.52 -3.46
N TYR A 67 -1.45 24.54 -4.03
CA TYR A 67 -1.17 24.04 -5.38
C TYR A 67 -2.32 24.28 -6.37
N ASN A 68 -3.42 24.89 -5.92
CA ASN A 68 -4.64 25.09 -6.71
C ASN A 68 -5.14 23.78 -7.35
N PHE A 69 -4.90 22.64 -6.69
CA PHE A 69 -5.27 21.32 -7.19
C PHE A 69 -6.47 20.79 -6.41
N THR A 70 -7.52 20.42 -7.14
CA THR A 70 -8.76 19.87 -6.59
C THR A 70 -8.85 18.39 -6.95
N PHE A 71 -8.91 17.54 -5.93
CA PHE A 71 -9.12 16.11 -6.10
C PHE A 71 -10.53 15.82 -6.65
N SER A 72 -10.64 14.79 -7.49
CA SER A 72 -11.94 14.31 -7.98
C SER A 72 -12.82 13.80 -6.84
N GLU A 73 -14.15 13.75 -7.02
CA GLU A 73 -15.09 13.28 -5.98
C GLU A 73 -14.73 11.91 -5.40
N PHE A 74 -14.19 11.01 -6.24
CA PHE A 74 -13.71 9.71 -5.80
C PHE A 74 -12.49 9.84 -4.86
N GLN A 75 -11.52 10.68 -5.24
CA GLN A 75 -10.30 10.94 -4.47
C GLN A 75 -10.54 11.80 -3.23
N GLN A 76 -11.65 12.53 -3.15
CA GLN A 76 -12.04 13.26 -1.95
C GLN A 76 -12.49 12.33 -0.82
N ARG A 77 -12.98 11.12 -1.16
CA ARG A 77 -13.36 10.11 -0.16
C ARG A 77 -12.16 9.30 0.33
N HIS A 78 -11.19 9.04 -0.54
CA HIS A 78 -9.99 8.27 -0.24
C HIS A 78 -8.80 8.90 -0.96
N VAL A 79 -7.81 9.37 -0.20
CA VAL A 79 -6.55 9.86 -0.79
C VAL A 79 -5.85 8.70 -1.49
N ASP A 80 -5.23 8.99 -2.64
CA ASP A 80 -4.51 8.01 -3.44
C ASP A 80 -3.42 7.30 -2.59
N PRO A 81 -3.35 5.95 -2.59
CA PRO A 81 -2.34 5.19 -1.84
C PRO A 81 -0.90 5.63 -2.14
N ILE A 82 -0.61 6.11 -3.35
CA ILE A 82 0.70 6.64 -3.71
C ILE A 82 1.06 7.84 -2.81
N VAL A 83 0.12 8.77 -2.64
CA VAL A 83 0.32 9.96 -1.80
C VAL A 83 0.52 9.56 -0.34
N ILE A 84 -0.25 8.59 0.14
CA ILE A 84 -0.13 8.06 1.50
C ILE A 84 1.26 7.44 1.70
N HIS A 85 1.70 6.57 0.79
CA HIS A 85 3.02 5.93 0.91
C HIS A 85 4.18 6.93 0.81
N PHE A 86 4.06 7.99 0.00
CA PHE A 86 5.06 9.05 0.00
C PHE A 86 5.12 9.76 1.35
N TYR A 87 3.97 10.14 1.92
CA TYR A 87 3.91 10.74 3.25
C TYR A 87 4.50 9.83 4.34
N GLU A 88 4.13 8.55 4.32
CA GLU A 88 4.66 7.54 5.26
C GLU A 88 6.18 7.37 5.10
N SER A 89 6.70 7.35 3.87
CA SER A 89 8.13 7.20 3.62
C SER A 89 8.95 8.37 4.18
N VAL A 90 8.47 9.60 4.02
CA VAL A 90 9.12 10.80 4.56
C VAL A 90 9.03 10.83 6.09
N THR A 91 7.87 10.48 6.65
CA THR A 91 7.66 10.42 8.10
C THR A 91 8.55 9.35 8.75
N LEU A 92 8.64 8.18 8.12
CA LEU A 92 9.52 7.10 8.55
C LEU A 92 10.99 7.53 8.48
N TYR A 93 11.40 8.16 7.38
CA TYR A 93 12.76 8.68 7.23
C TYR A 93 13.10 9.69 8.33
N ALA A 94 12.23 10.67 8.58
CA ALA A 94 12.40 11.64 9.65
C ALA A 94 12.50 10.99 11.04
N THR A 95 11.71 9.93 11.27
CA THR A 95 11.74 9.15 12.50
C THR A 95 13.08 8.42 12.68
N ILE A 96 13.60 7.80 11.61
CA ILE A 96 14.89 7.12 11.61
C ILE A 96 16.01 8.12 11.91
N VAL A 97 16.04 9.25 11.21
CA VAL A 97 17.04 10.31 11.42
C VAL A 97 16.99 10.83 12.85
N SER A 98 15.80 11.08 13.39
CA SER A 98 15.62 11.54 14.78
C SER A 98 16.16 10.52 15.78
N ARG A 99 15.93 9.22 15.56
CA ARG A 99 16.48 8.15 16.39
C ARG A 99 18.00 8.05 16.28
N MET A 100 18.54 8.13 15.07
CA MET A 100 19.99 8.11 14.84
C MET A 100 20.68 9.28 15.54
N TYR A 101 20.08 10.47 15.48
CA TYR A 101 20.54 11.64 16.20
C TYR A 101 20.55 11.42 17.72
N ALA A 102 19.45 10.89 18.28
CA ALA A 102 19.37 10.57 19.71
C ALA A 102 20.43 9.54 20.15
N MET A 103 20.75 8.58 19.29
CA MET A 103 21.79 7.57 19.52
C MET A 103 23.22 8.09 19.27
N ARG A 104 23.38 9.36 18.86
CA ARG A 104 24.66 9.97 18.42
C ARG A 104 25.36 9.17 17.30
N ARG A 105 24.59 8.44 16.49
CA ARG A 105 25.08 7.71 15.31
C ARG A 105 24.85 8.57 14.07
N LEU A 106 25.77 9.50 13.86
CA LEU A 106 25.78 10.35 12.68
C LEU A 106 26.74 9.72 11.67
N HIS A 107 26.18 9.19 10.57
CA HIS A 107 26.86 8.81 9.33
C HIS A 107 27.38 7.38 9.18
N VAL A 108 26.48 6.43 8.88
CA VAL A 108 26.78 5.33 7.93
C VAL A 108 25.48 4.90 7.23
N GLY A 109 25.44 4.91 5.89
CA GLY A 109 24.25 4.48 5.13
C GLY A 109 23.80 3.04 5.44
N PHE A 110 24.73 2.19 5.89
CA PHE A 110 24.44 0.83 6.36
C PHE A 110 23.63 0.79 7.66
N GLU A 111 23.91 1.70 8.60
CA GLU A 111 23.21 1.76 9.89
C GLU A 111 21.77 2.25 9.74
N LEU A 112 21.51 3.09 8.73
CA LEU A 112 20.17 3.54 8.37
C LEU A 112 19.30 2.34 7.93
N TYR A 113 19.84 1.45 7.09
CA TYR A 113 19.14 0.25 6.67
C TYR A 113 18.85 -0.71 7.84
N ALA A 114 19.83 -0.93 8.72
CA ALA A 114 19.65 -1.78 9.89
C ALA A 114 18.56 -1.26 10.84
N THR A 115 18.58 0.06 11.11
CA THR A 115 17.59 0.73 11.97
C THR A 115 16.19 0.70 11.34
N CYS A 116 16.11 0.90 10.03
CA CYS A 116 14.87 0.82 9.27
C CYS A 116 14.22 -0.56 9.38
N ASN A 117 15.00 -1.63 9.17
CA ASN A 117 14.51 -3.00 9.25
C ASN A 117 14.03 -3.37 10.68
N GLU A 118 14.70 -2.88 11.73
CA GLU A 118 14.25 -3.05 13.11
C GLU A 118 12.92 -2.32 13.39
N LEU A 119 12.73 -1.12 12.83
CA LEU A 119 11.48 -0.37 12.95
C LEU A 119 10.32 -1.07 12.24
N TYR A 120 10.54 -1.56 11.01
CA TYR A 120 9.52 -2.29 10.24
C TYR A 120 9.09 -3.60 10.93
N LEU A 121 10.03 -4.30 11.58
CA LEU A 121 9.72 -5.53 12.32
C LEU A 121 9.00 -5.29 13.66
N CYS A 122 9.04 -4.06 14.20
CA CYS A 122 8.43 -3.68 15.48
C CYS A 122 7.10 -2.92 15.33
N GLN A 123 6.66 -2.61 14.12
CA GLN A 123 5.35 -1.98 13.91
C GLN A 123 4.26 -3.05 14.15
N PRO A 124 3.31 -2.85 15.08
CA PRO A 124 2.15 -3.71 15.16
C PRO A 124 1.41 -3.55 13.83
N SER A 125 1.35 -4.61 13.04
CA SER A 125 0.59 -4.65 11.81
C SER A 125 -0.85 -4.24 12.13
N ASN A 126 -1.31 -3.12 11.56
CA ASN A 126 -2.68 -2.60 11.70
C ASN A 126 -3.75 -3.47 11.01
N GLY A 127 -3.47 -4.75 10.85
CA GLY A 127 -4.40 -5.77 10.38
C GLY A 127 -4.00 -7.09 10.99
N THR A 128 -4.98 -7.88 11.40
CA THR A 128 -4.89 -9.27 11.86
C THR A 128 -4.27 -10.18 10.80
N GLY A 129 -2.95 -10.07 10.60
CA GLY A 129 -2.11 -10.98 9.87
C GLY A 129 -0.95 -11.33 10.80
N ALA A 130 -0.91 -12.58 11.26
CA ALA A 130 0.04 -13.05 12.24
C ALA A 130 1.48 -12.61 11.92
N LEU A 131 2.10 -11.92 12.88
CA LEU A 131 3.53 -11.64 12.93
C LEU A 131 4.29 -12.98 12.83
N GLN A 132 4.76 -13.35 11.63
CA GLN A 132 5.92 -14.23 11.56
C GLN A 132 7.13 -13.42 11.99
N GLN A 133 7.37 -13.45 13.30
CA GLN A 133 8.63 -13.07 13.91
C GLN A 133 9.73 -13.90 13.22
N LYS A 134 10.44 -13.29 12.27
CA LYS A 134 11.61 -13.88 11.61
C LYS A 134 12.69 -14.01 12.67
N GLN A 135 12.65 -15.12 13.43
CA GLN A 135 13.76 -15.54 14.29
C GLN A 135 15.00 -15.59 13.40
N ARG A 136 16.01 -14.77 13.70
CA ARG A 136 17.31 -14.86 13.05
C ARG A 136 17.83 -16.28 13.29
N PRO A 137 18.14 -17.07 12.24
CA PRO A 137 18.82 -18.32 12.46
C PRO A 137 20.21 -18.01 13.04
N PRO A 138 20.68 -18.76 14.05
CA PRO A 138 22.05 -18.65 14.51
C PRO A 138 22.99 -18.96 13.34
N SER A 139 24.09 -18.23 13.27
CA SER A 139 25.10 -18.27 12.22
C SER A 139 25.54 -19.71 11.90
N GLY A 140 25.02 -20.27 10.81
CA GLY A 140 25.38 -21.62 10.35
C GLY A 140 24.41 -22.23 9.34
N LEU A 141 24.64 -21.95 8.05
CA LEU A 141 24.36 -22.82 6.88
C LEU A 141 22.92 -23.19 6.47
N ARG A 142 22.71 -22.93 5.16
CA ARG A 142 21.86 -23.57 4.12
C ARG A 142 20.46 -23.01 3.82
N PHE A 143 20.31 -22.69 2.53
CA PHE A 143 19.09 -22.37 1.80
C PHE A 143 18.00 -23.43 2.06
N ALA A 144 16.81 -22.96 2.43
CA ALA A 144 15.58 -23.73 2.35
C ALA A 144 14.61 -23.00 1.40
N LEU A 145 14.40 -23.59 0.23
CA LEU A 145 13.24 -23.36 -0.62
C LEU A 145 11.99 -23.76 0.18
N ILE A 146 11.07 -22.83 0.41
CA ILE A 146 9.73 -23.16 0.91
C ILE A 146 8.77 -23.10 -0.28
N GLN A 147 8.53 -24.26 -0.88
CA GLN A 147 7.31 -24.54 -1.63
C GLN A 147 6.27 -25.08 -0.65
N SER A 148 5.09 -24.46 -0.59
CA SER A 148 3.80 -25.14 -0.75
C SER A 148 2.65 -24.14 -0.53
N PHE A 149 1.88 -23.86 -1.57
CA PHE A 149 0.51 -23.35 -1.46
C PHE A 149 -0.41 -24.50 -1.83
N SER A 150 -1.17 -25.03 -0.87
CA SER A 150 -2.19 -26.06 -1.10
C SER A 150 -3.55 -25.38 -1.13
N TRP A 151 -4.12 -25.21 -2.32
CA TRP A 151 -5.55 -24.94 -2.48
C TRP A 151 -6.22 -26.25 -2.90
N ARG A 152 -7.09 -26.79 -2.04
CA ARG A 152 -8.11 -27.75 -2.47
C ARG A 152 -9.25 -26.94 -3.05
N ILE A 153 -9.61 -27.29 -4.28
CA ILE A 153 -10.83 -26.85 -4.99
C ILE A 153 -12.03 -27.55 -4.33
#